data_AF-A0A6I3C3I4-F1
#
_entry.id   AF-A0A6I3C3I4-F1
#
_cell.length_a   1.000
_cell.length_b   1.000
_cell.length_c   1.000
_cell.angle_alpha   90.00
_cell.angle_beta   90.00
_cell.angle_gamma   90.00
#
_symmetry.space_group_name_H-M   'P 1'
#
loop_
_entity.id
_entity.type
_entity.pdbx_description
1 polymer ?
#
loop_
_entity_poly.entity_id
_entity_poly.type
_entity_poly.pdbx_seq_one_letter_code
_entity_poly.pdbx_strand_id
1 'polypeptide(L)' 'MSFEKYRPFLPLSLPDRTWPGKRIEKAPIWCSVDLRDGNQALIDPMDPERKRRLFEA' A
#
# COMPACT_ATOMS: atom_id res chain seq x y z
N MET A 1 -6.19 21.85 -19.92
CA MET A 1 -6.60 20.87 -18.89
C MET A 1 -7.23 21.63 -17.73
N SER A 2 -8.18 21.01 -17.03
CA SER A 2 -8.97 21.63 -15.94
C SER A 2 -8.22 21.48 -14.60
N PHE A 3 -7.09 22.17 -14.48
CA PHE A 3 -6.17 22.06 -13.34
C PHE A 3 -6.78 22.57 -12.03
N GLU A 4 -7.72 23.51 -12.11
CA GLU A 4 -8.46 24.10 -11.00
C GLU A 4 -9.28 23.10 -10.17
N LYS A 5 -9.56 21.91 -10.72
CA LYS A 5 -10.25 20.82 -10.00
C LYS A 5 -9.39 20.17 -8.91
N TYR A 6 -8.07 20.35 -8.97
CA TYR A 6 -7.12 19.70 -8.09
C TYR A 6 -6.39 20.74 -7.25
N ARG A 7 -6.35 20.53 -5.94
CA ARG A 7 -5.61 21.40 -5.02
C ARG A 7 -4.24 20.78 -4.72
N PRO A 8 -3.20 21.60 -4.53
CA PRO A 8 -1.90 21.09 -4.12
C PRO A 8 -1.99 20.44 -2.73
N PHE A 9 -1.19 19.40 -2.51
CA PHE A 9 -0.98 18.84 -1.18
C PHE A 9 -0.31 19.90 -0.29
N LEU A 10 -0.74 20.00 0.97
CA LEU A 10 -0.13 20.89 1.96
C LEU A 10 1.02 20.15 2.68
N PRO A 11 2.29 20.56 2.52
CA PRO A 11 3.41 19.84 3.11
C PRO A 11 3.37 19.83 4.65
N LEU A 12 3.68 18.68 5.24
CA LEU A 12 3.90 18.56 6.68
C LEU A 12 5.29 19.09 7.06
N SER A 13 5.35 20.01 8.03
CA SER A 13 6.60 20.51 8.58
C SER A 13 7.18 19.53 9.60
N LEU A 14 8.20 18.79 9.18
CA LEU A 14 9.00 17.90 10.01
C LEU A 14 10.47 18.31 9.85
N PRO A 15 10.93 19.38 10.54
CA PRO A 15 12.30 19.88 10.40
C PRO A 15 13.33 18.84 10.87
N ASP A 16 13.06 18.17 11.98
CA ASP A 16 13.98 17.19 12.60
C ASP A 16 13.76 15.76 12.10
N ARG A 17 13.30 15.60 10.85
CA ARG A 17 13.07 14.28 10.27
C ARG A 17 14.39 13.51 10.15
N THR A 18 14.42 12.28 10.68
CA THR A 18 15.66 11.47 10.68
C THR A 18 15.72 10.42 9.59
N TRP A 19 14.59 10.14 8.91
CA TRP A 19 14.53 9.10 7.87
C TRP A 19 15.47 9.32 6.66
N PRO A 20 15.85 10.55 6.23
CA PRO A 20 16.79 10.71 5.12
C PRO A 20 18.21 10.19 5.41
N GLY A 21 18.62 10.17 6.69
CA GLY A 21 19.96 9.73 7.10
C GLY A 21 20.03 8.27 7.54
N LYS A 22 18.91 7.52 7.51
CA LYS A 22 18.83 6.15 8.01
C LYS A 22 18.79 5.15 6.86
N ARG A 23 19.56 4.07 6.96
CA ARG A 23 19.47 2.90 6.09
C ARG A 23 18.59 1.83 6.73
N ILE A 24 17.82 1.09 5.92
CA ILE A 24 17.07 -0.07 6.39
C ILE A 24 18.06 -1.22 6.62
N GLU A 25 18.11 -1.74 7.84
CA GLU A 25 19.06 -2.80 8.25
C GLU A 25 18.38 -4.15 8.55
N LYS A 26 17.05 -4.15 8.63
CA LYS A 26 16.24 -5.35 8.93
C LYS A 26 14.93 -5.33 8.18
N ALA A 27 14.41 -6.52 7.90
CA ALA A 27 13.06 -6.65 7.34
C ALA A 27 12.01 -6.13 8.36
N PRO A 28 10.94 -5.46 7.88
CA PRO A 28 9.81 -5.12 8.72
C PRO A 28 8.95 -6.36 9.01
N ILE A 29 7.97 -6.20 9.90
CA ILE A 29 6.86 -7.15 10.02
C ILE A 29 5.96 -6.94 8.80
N TRP A 30 5.73 -8.00 8.04
CA TRP A 30 4.86 -7.97 6.87
C TRP A 30 3.43 -8.31 7.24
N CYS A 31 2.48 -7.63 6.59
CA CYS A 31 1.06 -7.95 6.62
C CYS A 31 0.57 -8.01 5.18
N SER A 32 0.30 -9.22 4.69
CA SER A 32 -0.33 -9.42 3.39
C SER A 32 -1.82 -9.07 3.50
N VAL A 33 -2.30 -8.25 2.57
CA VAL A 33 -3.72 -7.82 2.48
C VAL A 33 -4.39 -8.34 1.21
N ASP A 34 -3.72 -9.24 0.49
CA ASP A 34 -4.06 -9.69 -0.85
C ASP A 34 -5.46 -10.34 -0.90
N LEU A 35 -5.83 -11.10 0.12
CA LEU A 35 -7.14 -11.78 0.19
C LEU A 35 -8.33 -10.84 0.45
N ARG A 36 -8.07 -9.59 0.86
CA ARG A 36 -9.11 -8.59 1.12
C ARG A 36 -8.96 -7.38 0.20
N ASP A 37 -7.93 -6.58 0.41
CA ASP A 37 -7.75 -5.32 -0.30
C ASP A 37 -7.39 -5.57 -1.77
N GLY A 38 -6.48 -6.53 -2.01
CA GLY A 38 -6.17 -6.99 -3.36
C GLY A 38 -7.40 -7.57 -4.06
N ASN A 39 -8.10 -8.50 -3.40
CA ASN A 39 -9.30 -9.13 -3.94
C ASN A 39 -10.43 -8.13 -4.25
N GLN A 40 -10.56 -7.05 -3.49
CA GLN A 40 -11.57 -6.00 -3.72
C GLN A 40 -11.29 -5.18 -5.00
N ALA A 41 -10.03 -5.10 -5.43
CA ALA A 41 -9.64 -4.36 -6.62
C ALA A 41 -9.79 -5.17 -7.93
N LEU A 42 -10.12 -6.46 -7.85
CA LEU A 42 -10.28 -7.32 -9.03
C LEU A 42 -11.61 -7.10 -9.73
N ILE A 43 -11.59 -7.09 -11.06
CA ILE A 43 -12.82 -7.12 -11.89
C ILE A 43 -13.60 -8.41 -11.61
N ASP A 44 -12.88 -9.55 -11.62
CA ASP A 44 -13.41 -10.86 -11.26
C ASP A 44 -12.85 -11.25 -9.88
N PRO A 45 -13.65 -11.16 -8.79
CA PRO A 45 -13.19 -11.53 -7.46
C PRO A 45 -12.73 -12.99 -7.40
N MET A 46 -11.76 -13.27 -6.53
CA MET A 46 -11.31 -14.62 -6.28
C MET A 46 -12.43 -15.48 -5.70
N ASP A 47 -12.65 -16.62 -6.34
CA ASP A 47 -13.42 -17.72 -5.78
C ASP A 47 -12.67 -18.38 -4.58
N PRO A 48 -13.33 -19.26 -3.82
CA PRO A 48 -12.70 -19.93 -2.68
C PRO A 48 -11.42 -20.70 -3.02
N GLU A 49 -11.32 -21.30 -4.20
CA GLU A 49 -10.15 -22.09 -4.62
C GLU A 49 -8.93 -21.17 -4.83
N ARG A 50 -9.12 -20.06 -5.55
CA ARG A 50 -8.08 -19.05 -5.80
C ARG A 50 -7.62 -18.40 -4.50
N LYS A 51 -8.55 -18.08 -3.59
CA LYS A 51 -8.20 -17.56 -2.26
C LYS A 51 -7.37 -18.57 -1.47
N ARG A 52 -7.75 -19.85 -1.50
CA ARG A 52 -7.02 -20.90 -0.78
C ARG A 52 -5.61 -21.09 -1.35
N ARG A 53 -5.48 -21.13 -2.67
CA ARG A 53 -4.19 -21.24 -3.35
C ARG A 53 -3.24 -20.10 -2.98
N LEU A 54 -3.74 -18.86 -2.88
CA LEU A 54 -2.93 -17.71 -2.47
C LEU A 54 -2.59 -17.74 -0.98
N PHE A 55 -3.51 -18.22 -0.13
CA PHE A 55 -3.26 -18.33 1.30
C PHE A 55 -2.19 -19.38 1.65
N GLU A 56 -2.09 -20.45 0.85
CA GLU A 56 -1.14 -21.55 1.06
C GLU A 56 0.20 -21.36 0.34
N ALA A 57 0.37 -20.24 -0.38
CA ALA A 57 1.58 -19.92 -1.15
C ALA A 57 2.76 -19.43 -0.29
#